data_AF-A0A3A9UQS0-F1
#
_entry.id   AF-A0A3A9UQS0-F1
#
_cell.length_a   1.000
_cell.length_b   1.000
_cell.length_c   1.000
_cell.angle_alpha   90.00
_cell.angle_beta   90.00
_cell.angle_gamma   90.00
#
_symmetry.space_group_name_H-M   'P 1'
#
loop_
_entity.id
_entity.type
_entity.pdbx_description
1 polymer ?
#
loop_
_entity_poly.entity_id
_entity_poly.type
_entity_poly.pdbx_seq_one_letter_code
_entity_poly.pdbx_strand_id
1 'polypeptide(L)'
;MAFRNEEDKKAYWSENLALLAKLLVVWFVVSFGAGILFVDILNEIQFFGFKLGFWFAQQGSIYVFVALIFVYMAKMNAMDKRYGVDEE
;
A
#
# COMPACT_ATOMS: atom_id res chain seq x y z
N MET A 1 10.68 23.59 6.92
CA MET A 1 11.57 22.70 6.14
C MET A 1 12.34 23.48 5.07
N ALA A 2 13.66 23.67 5.23
CA ALA A 2 14.52 24.21 4.19
C ALA A 2 15.36 23.07 3.61
N PHE A 3 14.92 22.51 2.49
CA PHE A 3 15.72 21.53 1.75
C PHE A 3 17.08 22.16 1.40
N ARG A 4 18.18 21.43 1.65
CA ARG A 4 19.56 21.92 1.46
C ARG A 4 19.87 22.26 0.00
N ASN A 5 19.21 21.61 -0.96
CA ASN A 5 19.40 21.86 -2.39
C ASN A 5 18.13 21.49 -3.20
N GLU A 6 17.97 22.02 -4.42
CA GLU A 6 16.85 21.67 -5.32
C GLU A 6 16.88 20.20 -5.78
N GLU A 7 18.07 19.60 -5.82
CA GLU A 7 18.26 18.17 -6.12
C GLU A 7 17.66 17.27 -5.03
N ASP A 8 17.78 17.64 -3.76
CA ASP A 8 17.21 16.89 -2.63
C ASP A 8 15.67 16.92 -2.67
N LYS A 9 15.07 18.06 -3.05
CA LYS A 9 13.62 18.17 -3.29
C LYS A 9 13.15 17.24 -4.40
N LYS A 10 13.89 17.20 -5.52
CA LYS A 10 13.56 16.33 -6.65
C LYS A 10 13.71 14.85 -6.30
N ALA A 11 14.76 14.48 -5.58
CA ALA A 11 14.99 13.10 -5.15
C ALA A 11 13.88 12.64 -4.20
N TYR A 12 13.54 13.45 -3.20
CA TYR A 12 12.43 13.18 -2.28
C TYR A 12 11.09 13.02 -3.00
N TRP A 13 10.78 13.93 -3.93
CA TRP A 13 9.55 13.85 -4.72
C TRP A 13 9.49 12.59 -5.59
N SER A 14 10.61 12.23 -6.22
CA SER A 14 10.73 11.01 -7.03
C SER A 14 10.57 9.75 -6.18
N GLU A 15 11.18 9.68 -4.99
CA GLU A 15 11.00 8.55 -4.08
C GLU A 15 9.55 8.45 -3.58
N ASN A 16 8.91 9.58 -3.25
CA ASN A 16 7.51 9.58 -2.83
C ASN A 16 6.58 9.10 -3.96
N LEU A 17 6.83 9.56 -5.20
CA LEU A 17 6.08 9.11 -6.37
C LEU A 17 6.28 7.61 -6.64
N ALA A 18 7.51 7.10 -6.45
CA ALA A 18 7.81 5.68 -6.55
C ALA A 18 7.13 4.86 -5.43
N LEU A 19 6.99 5.44 -4.23
CA LEU A 19 6.23 4.86 -3.11
C LEU A 19 4.75 4.73 -3.45
N LEU A 20 4.14 5.81 -3.93
CA LEU A 20 2.75 5.83 -4.38
C LEU A 20 2.52 4.82 -5.52
N ALA A 21 3.41 4.79 -6.52
CA ALA A 21 3.32 3.83 -7.61
C ALA A 21 3.36 2.37 -7.11
N LYS A 22 4.26 2.05 -6.17
CA LYS A 22 4.32 0.71 -5.55
C LYS A 22 3.04 0.39 -4.79
N LEU A 23 2.50 1.32 -4.02
CA LEU A 23 1.24 1.12 -3.28
C LEU A 23 0.06 0.90 -4.22
N LEU A 24 -0.02 1.64 -5.33
CA LEU A 24 -1.03 1.44 -6.37
C LEU A 24 -0.90 0.07 -7.04
N VAL A 25 0.32 -0.39 -7.31
CA VAL A 25 0.55 -1.75 -7.85
C VAL A 25 0.10 -2.80 -6.85
N VAL A 26 0.45 -2.68 -5.57
CA VAL A 26 -0.02 -3.63 -4.55
C VAL A 26 -1.54 -3.58 -4.42
N TRP A 27 -2.13 -2.39 -4.41
CA TRP A 27 -3.59 -2.23 -4.38
C TRP A 27 -4.26 -2.88 -5.59
N PHE A 28 -3.70 -2.72 -6.79
CA PHE A 28 -4.17 -3.37 -8.00
C PHE A 28 -4.04 -4.90 -7.90
N VAL A 29 -2.88 -5.41 -7.49
CA VAL A 29 -2.64 -6.85 -7.33
C VAL A 29 -3.57 -7.45 -6.27
N VAL A 30 -3.85 -6.76 -5.18
CA VAL A 30 -4.73 -7.29 -4.15
C VAL A 30 -6.20 -7.21 -4.59
N SER A 31 -6.64 -6.09 -5.17
CA SER A 31 -8.03 -5.94 -5.61
C SER A 31 -8.35 -6.87 -6.79
N PHE A 32 -7.45 -6.97 -7.76
CA PHE A 32 -7.66 -7.75 -8.99
C PHE A 32 -7.18 -9.20 -8.83
N GLY A 33 -6.01 -9.41 -8.22
CA GLY A 33 -5.43 -10.73 -7.97
C GLY A 33 -6.23 -11.51 -6.94
N ALA A 34 -6.43 -10.97 -5.73
CA ALA A 34 -7.20 -11.70 -4.70
C ALA A 34 -8.71 -11.75 -5.00
N GLY A 35 -9.25 -10.73 -5.68
CA GLY A 35 -10.68 -10.66 -6.00
C GLY A 35 -11.14 -11.47 -7.21
N ILE A 36 -10.27 -11.67 -8.22
CA ILE A 36 -10.67 -12.28 -9.51
C ILE A 36 -9.80 -13.50 -9.84
N LEU A 37 -8.47 -13.38 -9.74
CA LEU A 37 -7.53 -14.39 -10.21
C LEU A 37 -7.36 -15.56 -9.24
N PHE A 38 -7.31 -15.24 -7.94
CA PHE A 38 -7.26 -16.22 -6.85
C PHE A 38 -8.63 -16.52 -6.27
N VAL A 39 -9.71 -16.00 -6.86
CA VAL A 39 -11.07 -16.15 -6.33
C VAL A 39 -11.45 -17.62 -6.22
N ASP A 40 -11.05 -18.47 -7.17
CA ASP A 40 -11.37 -19.90 -7.14
C ASP A 40 -10.66 -20.64 -6.01
N ILE A 41 -9.37 -20.35 -5.79
CA ILE A 41 -8.57 -20.91 -4.68
C ILE A 41 -9.08 -20.38 -3.33
N LEU A 42 -9.42 -19.10 -3.25
CA LEU A 42 -10.00 -18.49 -2.06
C LEU A 42 -11.42 -18.99 -1.79
N ASN A 43 -12.17 -19.38 -2.82
CA ASN A 43 -13.52 -19.92 -2.68
C ASN A 43 -13.52 -21.37 -2.16
N GLU A 44 -12.43 -22.12 -2.31
CA GLU A 44 -12.27 -23.42 -1.63
C GLU A 44 -12.16 -23.28 -0.12
N ILE A 45 -11.64 -22.15 0.36
CA ILE A 45 -11.55 -21.85 1.79
C ILE A 45 -12.86 -21.18 2.23
N GLN A 46 -13.68 -21.89 2.99
CA GLN A 46 -14.88 -21.32 3.59
C GLN A 46 -14.52 -20.62 4.89
N PHE A 47 -14.66 -19.29 4.92
CA PHE A 47 -14.44 -18.49 6.12
C PHE A 47 -15.79 -18.17 6.75
N PHE A 48 -16.03 -18.69 7.97
CA PHE A 48 -17.27 -18.47 8.72
C PHE A 48 -18.56 -18.88 7.97
N GLY A 49 -18.48 -19.84 7.04
CA GLY A 49 -19.61 -20.31 6.24
C GLY A 49 -19.84 -19.54 4.93
N PHE A 50 -19.00 -18.55 4.62
CA PHE A 50 -19.02 -17.80 3.36
C PHE A 50 -17.74 -18.03 2.55
N LYS A 51 -17.84 -17.91 1.23
CA LYS A 51 -16.69 -18.03 0.33
C LYS A 51 -15.72 -16.85 0.58
N LEU A 52 -14.44 -17.15 0.84
CA LEU A 52 -13.44 -16.12 1.16
C LEU A 52 -13.28 -15.11 0.03
N GLY A 53 -13.37 -15.54 -1.23
CA GLY A 53 -13.35 -14.63 -2.38
C GLY A 53 -14.46 -13.58 -2.35
N PHE A 54 -15.66 -13.97 -1.93
CA PHE A 54 -16.80 -13.05 -1.80
C PHE A 54 -16.62 -12.07 -0.63
N TRP A 55 -16.14 -12.56 0.52
CA TRP A 55 -15.79 -11.71 1.65
C TRP A 55 -14.69 -10.70 1.28
N PHE A 56 -13.71 -11.13 0.49
CA PHE A 56 -12.61 -10.28 0.07
C PHE A 56 -13.07 -9.14 -0.88
N ALA A 57 -13.98 -9.46 -1.79
CA ALA A 57 -14.60 -8.48 -2.70
C ALA A 57 -15.41 -7.41 -1.95
N GLN A 58 -16.01 -7.75 -0.81
CA GLN A 58 -16.95 -6.88 -0.11
C GLN A 58 -16.33 -6.13 1.09
N GLN A 59 -15.49 -6.80 1.88
CA GLN A 59 -14.86 -6.25 3.08
C GLN A 59 -13.33 -6.42 3.10
N GLY A 60 -12.77 -7.39 2.39
CA GLY A 60 -11.31 -7.57 2.35
C GLY A 60 -10.57 -6.36 1.76
N SER A 61 -11.13 -5.73 0.72
CA SER A 61 -10.51 -4.58 0.07
C SER A 61 -10.29 -3.38 1.00
N ILE A 62 -11.22 -3.11 1.93
CA ILE A 62 -11.07 -2.00 2.88
C ILE A 62 -9.99 -2.30 3.94
N TYR A 63 -9.87 -3.54 4.40
CA TYR A 63 -8.78 -3.93 5.32
C TYR A 63 -7.41 -3.82 4.66
N VAL A 64 -7.30 -4.23 3.40
CA VAL A 64 -6.07 -4.07 2.61
C VAL A 64 -5.74 -2.61 2.45
N PHE A 65 -6.74 -1.77 2.16
CA PHE A 65 -6.54 -0.33 2.02
C PHE A 65 -5.99 0.29 3.30
N VAL A 66 -6.54 -0.06 4.47
CA VAL A 66 -6.01 0.40 5.77
C VAL A 66 -4.58 -0.11 6.01
N ALA A 67 -4.30 -1.38 5.69
CA ALA A 67 -2.94 -1.92 5.81
C ALA A 67 -1.94 -1.19 4.90
N LEU A 68 -2.34 -0.82 3.68
CA LEU A 68 -1.52 -0.02 2.76
C LEU A 68 -1.21 1.38 3.33
N ILE A 69 -2.16 2.01 4.04
CA ILE A 69 -1.93 3.29 4.71
C ILE A 69 -0.85 3.15 5.78
N PHE A 70 -0.90 2.11 6.62
CA PHE A 70 0.14 1.87 7.62
C PHE A 70 1.51 1.61 6.98
N VAL A 71 1.55 0.84 5.89
CA VAL A 71 2.80 0.58 5.14
C VAL A 71 3.34 1.87 4.54
N TYR A 72 2.48 2.72 3.97
CA TYR A 72 2.85 4.04 3.46
C TYR A 72 3.44 4.89 4.58
N MET A 73 2.74 5.03 5.71
CA MET A 73 3.24 5.80 6.85
C MET A 73 4.60 5.30 7.33
N ALA A 74 4.77 3.99 7.50
CA ALA A 74 6.04 3.42 7.95
C ALA A 74 7.19 3.69 6.96
N LYS A 75 6.91 3.61 5.65
CA LYS A 75 7.93 3.89 4.62
C LYS A 75 8.20 5.38 4.46
N MET A 76 7.19 6.23 4.58
CA MET A 76 7.36 7.68 4.56
C MET A 76 8.19 8.12 5.76
N ASN A 77 7.90 7.60 6.96
CA ASN A 77 8.69 7.89 8.15
C ASN A 77 10.15 7.41 8.02
N ALA A 78 10.38 6.28 7.35
CA ALA A 78 11.73 5.81 7.03
C ALA A 78 12.43 6.71 6.00
N MET A 79 11.70 7.27 5.04
CA MET A 79 12.20 8.21 4.03
C MET A 79 12.53 9.57 4.68
N ASP A 80 11.65 10.10 5.53
CA ASP A 80 11.86 11.33 6.29
C ASP A 80 13.13 11.25 7.15
N LYS A 81 13.31 10.13 7.86
CA LYS A 81 14.54 9.85 8.63
C LYS A 81 15.80 9.79 7.74
N ARG A 82 15.69 9.29 6.52
CA ARG A 82 16.80 9.16 5.57
C ARG A 82 17.23 10.49 4.97
N TYR A 83 16.27 11.38 4.75
CA TYR A 83 16.50 12.74 4.23
C TYR A 83 16.68 13.79 5.36
N GLY A 84 16.63 13.36 6.63
CA GLY A 84 16.81 14.24 7.78
C GLY A 84 15.70 15.28 7.92
N VAL A 85 14.51 14.99 7.40
CA VAL A 85 13.28 15.75 7.62
C VAL A 85 12.58 15.20 8.86
N ASP A 86 13.34 14.95 9.93
CA ASP A 86 12.78 14.78 11.26
C ASP A 86 12.37 16.20 11.69
N GLU A 87 11.07 16.50 11.62
CA GLU A 87 10.53 17.61 12.40
C GLU A 87 10.61 17.22 13.88
N GLU A 88 11.17 18.11 14.70
CA GLU A 88 11.13 18.02 16.17
C GLU A 88 9.73 17.69 16.71
#